data_AF-A0A954WRZ3-F1
#
_entry.id   AF-A0A954WRZ3-F1
#
_cell.length_a   1.000
_cell.length_b   1.000
_cell.length_c   1.000
_cell.angle_alpha   90.00
_cell.angle_beta   90.00
_cell.angle_gamma   90.00
#
_symmetry.space_group_name_H-M   'P 1'
#
loop_
_entity.id
_entity.type
_entity.pdbx_description
1 polymer ?
#
loop_
_entity_poly.entity_id
_entity_poly.type
_entity_poly.pdbx_seq_one_letter_code
_entity_poly.pdbx_strand_id
1 'polypeptide(L)'
;MRQAFITMTVMFSVVALSFMNSAIACPFCNPVSQTFSEEFDAMDVVVLANVVKVHESDDDTASPKATFRVTEVIKGNEWTKVGQEIVQPYYGDGSKERTYLLTGTDPPSLMWTSPTGLSEVGQNYVKLLSGLPKDVSRLEFFQDYLEHEDEMLARDAYDEFAKTPYDGVIALKEKMKHDEIVKWIKDPDVPPSHRRLYFTMLGICGQKDDIKMLEAMMESSDRKEKAGLDALLACYLLLTGEKGLSKVDELFLKNTKAEYADTYSAIMAIRFHGTDAKVIDRDKLVLSLRHMLNRPNLEDLVIPDLARWEDWEVMPRLVELFKNADEKSSWVRVPVINYLRACPLPEAEEHIAALKKIDPDAVKRAMTFFPFGKEKDADGKKEEEDKAKTDAAAASVVPSLIDPT
;
A
#
# COMPACT_ATOMS: atom_id res chain seq x y z
N MET A 1 14.07 -60.92 18.41
CA MET A 1 15.38 -60.24 18.35
C MET A 1 15.40 -59.42 17.07
N ARG A 2 15.28 -58.07 17.18
CA ARG A 2 15.54 -57.02 16.15
C ARG A 2 14.66 -57.07 14.88
N GLN A 3 14.09 -56.01 14.29
CA GLN A 3 14.21 -54.54 14.32
C GLN A 3 12.87 -54.01 13.76
N ALA A 4 12.13 -53.12 14.42
CA ALA A 4 12.22 -51.66 14.27
C ALA A 4 12.21 -51.18 12.80
N PHE A 5 11.04 -50.77 12.31
CA PHE A 5 10.94 -49.79 11.21
C PHE A 5 9.96 -48.68 11.60
N ILE A 6 10.48 -47.47 11.44
CA ILE A 6 10.00 -46.19 11.92
C ILE A 6 8.88 -45.70 11.00
N THR A 7 7.70 -45.45 11.56
CA THR A 7 6.63 -44.71 10.89
C THR A 7 6.99 -43.22 10.94
N MET A 8 7.47 -42.68 9.83
CA MET A 8 7.72 -41.24 9.66
C MET A 8 6.40 -40.56 9.27
N THR A 9 5.69 -40.04 10.27
CA THR A 9 4.49 -39.22 10.05
C THR A 9 4.92 -37.87 9.49
N VAL A 10 4.73 -37.67 8.18
CA VAL A 10 4.88 -36.35 7.53
C VAL A 10 3.66 -35.52 7.89
N MET A 11 3.86 -34.56 8.78
CA MET A 11 2.87 -33.56 9.17
C MET A 11 2.75 -32.56 8.02
N PHE A 12 1.71 -32.70 7.21
CA PHE A 12 1.34 -31.69 6.20
C PHE A 12 0.74 -30.49 6.93
N SER A 13 1.56 -29.48 7.20
CA SER A 13 1.07 -28.16 7.62
C SER A 13 0.33 -27.52 6.45
N VAL A 14 -1.00 -27.50 6.54
CA VAL A 14 -1.86 -26.67 5.70
C VAL A 14 -1.59 -25.22 6.09
N VAL A 15 -0.67 -24.57 5.37
CA VAL A 15 -0.56 -23.11 5.38
C VAL A 15 -1.71 -22.60 4.53
N ALA A 16 -2.81 -22.22 5.20
CA ALA A 16 -3.84 -21.41 4.58
C ALA A 16 -3.20 -20.05 4.24
N LEU A 17 -2.79 -19.86 2.98
CA LEU A 17 -2.48 -18.53 2.47
C LEU A 17 -3.79 -17.75 2.43
N SER A 18 -4.00 -16.94 3.45
CA SER A 18 -4.93 -15.82 3.39
C SER A 18 -4.55 -14.96 2.19
N PHE A 19 -5.43 -14.92 1.19
CA PHE A 19 -5.41 -13.88 0.17
C PHE A 19 -5.59 -12.54 0.88
N MET A 20 -4.47 -11.87 1.18
CA MET A 20 -4.50 -10.44 1.46
C MET A 20 -4.90 -9.76 0.16
N ASN A 21 -6.18 -9.40 0.05
CA ASN A 21 -6.60 -8.33 -0.84
C ASN A 21 -5.72 -7.13 -0.50
N SER A 22 -4.75 -6.83 -1.36
CA SER A 22 -4.04 -5.56 -1.31
C SER A 22 -5.07 -4.51 -1.69
N ALA A 23 -5.74 -3.93 -0.69
CA ALA A 23 -6.34 -2.62 -0.85
C ALA A 23 -5.22 -1.72 -1.39
N ILE A 24 -5.41 -1.20 -2.59
CA ILE A 24 -4.47 -0.31 -3.27
C ILE A 24 -4.47 1.00 -2.46
N ALA A 25 -3.67 1.03 -1.39
CA ALA A 25 -3.42 2.23 -0.60
C ALA A 25 -2.63 3.24 -1.45
N CYS A 26 -2.64 4.52 -1.04
CA CYS A 26 -1.92 5.59 -1.74
C CYS A 26 -0.44 5.20 -1.93
N PRO A 27 0.09 5.19 -3.18
CA PRO A 27 1.43 4.70 -3.48
C PRO A 27 2.56 5.56 -2.88
N PHE A 28 2.23 6.70 -2.27
CA PHE A 28 3.17 7.66 -1.70
C PHE A 28 3.20 7.68 -0.16
N CYS A 29 2.34 6.90 0.50
CA CYS A 29 2.20 6.93 1.95
C CYS A 29 3.13 5.94 2.67
N ASN A 30 3.59 6.31 3.87
CA ASN A 30 4.33 5.45 4.80
C ASN A 30 3.48 4.23 5.27
N PRO A 31 4.02 3.22 5.99
CA PRO A 31 3.21 2.15 6.58
C PRO A 31 2.10 2.75 7.43
N VAL A 32 0.87 2.59 6.96
CA VAL A 32 -0.33 3.05 7.63
C VAL A 32 -0.61 2.13 8.81
N SER A 33 -0.96 2.70 9.95
CA SER A 33 -1.47 1.91 11.07
C SER A 33 -2.96 1.63 10.84
N GLN A 34 -3.54 0.75 11.65
CA GLN A 34 -5.00 0.66 11.69
C GLN A 34 -5.55 2.00 12.18
N THR A 35 -6.53 2.55 11.47
CA THR A 35 -7.25 3.77 11.90
C THR A 35 -8.16 3.42 13.09
N PHE A 36 -8.54 4.42 13.90
CA PHE A 36 -9.54 4.21 14.95
C PHE A 36 -10.86 3.71 14.39
N SER A 37 -11.22 4.13 13.17
CA SER A 37 -12.44 3.67 12.52
C SER A 37 -12.40 2.19 12.19
N GLU A 38 -11.28 1.71 11.65
CA GLU A 38 -11.06 0.28 11.42
C GLU A 38 -10.97 -0.50 12.74
N GLU A 39 -10.33 0.07 13.77
CA GLU A 39 -10.28 -0.54 15.10
C GLU A 39 -11.69 -0.69 15.67
N PHE A 40 -12.48 0.39 15.69
CA PHE A 40 -13.82 0.39 16.23
C PHE A 40 -14.77 -0.52 15.45
N ASP A 41 -14.59 -0.63 14.14
CA ASP A 41 -15.37 -1.56 13.31
C ASP A 41 -15.03 -3.02 13.65
N ALA A 42 -13.76 -3.32 13.94
CA ALA A 42 -13.30 -4.66 14.33
C ALA A 42 -13.65 -5.06 15.77
N MET A 43 -13.99 -4.12 16.65
CA MET A 43 -14.26 -4.37 18.07
C MET A 43 -15.74 -4.55 18.35
N ASP A 44 -16.13 -5.40 19.30
CA ASP A 44 -17.53 -5.58 19.71
C ASP A 44 -18.01 -4.42 20.58
N VAL A 45 -17.09 -3.85 21.38
CA VAL A 45 -17.40 -2.81 22.36
C VAL A 45 -16.33 -1.71 22.32
N VAL A 46 -16.77 -0.45 22.40
CA VAL A 46 -15.90 0.73 22.49
C VAL A 46 -16.44 1.65 23.58
N VAL A 47 -15.63 1.98 24.57
CA VAL A 47 -16.03 2.79 25.74
C VAL A 47 -15.01 3.86 26.09
N LEU A 48 -15.51 4.92 26.72
CA LEU A 48 -14.71 5.83 27.50
C LEU A 48 -14.88 5.51 28.98
N ALA A 49 -13.79 5.56 29.74
CA ALA A 49 -13.79 5.27 31.16
C ALA A 49 -12.78 6.12 31.93
N ASN A 50 -13.02 6.30 33.23
CA ASN A 50 -12.09 6.98 34.13
C ASN A 50 -11.55 5.99 35.17
N VAL A 51 -10.30 6.18 35.59
CA VAL A 51 -9.70 5.40 36.68
C VAL A 51 -10.45 5.70 37.98
N VAL A 52 -10.93 4.67 38.68
CA VAL A 52 -11.54 4.80 40.01
C VAL A 52 -10.62 4.30 41.12
N LYS A 53 -9.81 3.29 40.84
CA LYS A 53 -8.88 2.69 41.80
C LYS A 53 -7.65 2.13 41.07
N VAL A 54 -6.46 2.49 41.51
CA VAL A 54 -5.23 1.77 41.17
C VAL A 54 -5.02 0.70 42.25
N HIS A 55 -4.73 -0.53 41.83
CA HIS A 55 -4.44 -1.63 42.73
C HIS A 55 -2.93 -1.75 42.89
N GLU A 56 -2.46 -1.60 44.12
CA GLU A 56 -1.09 -1.92 44.49
C GLU A 56 -0.89 -3.44 44.45
N SER A 57 0.29 -3.87 44.02
CA SER A 57 0.69 -5.28 44.11
C SER A 57 1.93 -5.36 44.98
N ASP A 58 1.89 -6.26 45.97
CA ASP A 58 3.05 -6.60 46.81
C ASP A 58 4.03 -7.57 46.10
N ASP A 59 3.70 -7.99 44.87
CA ASP A 59 4.51 -8.87 44.03
C ASP A 59 5.14 -8.06 42.89
N ASP A 60 6.45 -7.83 42.99
CA ASP A 60 7.24 -7.09 41.99
C ASP A 60 7.19 -7.71 40.58
N THR A 61 6.67 -8.94 40.43
CA THR A 61 6.53 -9.62 39.13
C THR A 61 5.15 -9.48 38.50
N ALA A 62 4.15 -9.00 39.23
CA ALA A 62 2.79 -8.83 38.72
C ALA A 62 2.59 -7.47 38.05
N SER A 63 1.95 -7.45 36.88
CA SER A 63 1.58 -6.19 36.23
C SER A 63 0.63 -5.38 37.13
N PRO A 64 0.93 -4.10 37.42
CA PRO A 64 0.02 -3.22 38.14
C PRO A 64 -1.31 -3.15 37.40
N LYS A 65 -2.42 -3.08 38.14
CA LYS A 65 -3.78 -3.06 37.59
C LYS A 65 -4.52 -1.82 38.07
N ALA A 66 -5.48 -1.36 37.29
CA ALA A 66 -6.44 -0.37 37.73
C ALA A 66 -7.87 -0.78 37.37
N THR A 67 -8.82 -0.36 38.21
CA THR A 67 -10.24 -0.39 37.90
C THR A 67 -10.62 0.90 37.20
N PHE A 68 -11.24 0.75 36.03
CA PHE A 68 -11.80 1.82 35.21
C PHE A 68 -13.31 1.72 35.28
N ARG A 69 -13.99 2.85 35.49
CA ARG A 69 -15.45 2.92 35.44
C ARG A 69 -15.88 3.53 34.12
N VAL A 70 -16.70 2.81 33.37
CA VAL A 70 -17.26 3.25 32.09
C VAL A 70 -18.10 4.51 32.34
N THR A 71 -17.74 5.59 31.65
CA THR A 71 -18.46 6.87 31.67
C THR A 71 -19.33 7.03 30.44
N GLU A 72 -18.94 6.43 29.31
CA GLU A 72 -19.68 6.51 28.05
C GLU A 72 -19.46 5.23 27.23
N VAL A 73 -20.52 4.79 26.54
CA VAL A 73 -20.47 3.65 25.62
C VAL A 73 -20.68 4.17 24.20
N ILE A 74 -19.66 4.00 23.36
CA ILE A 74 -19.66 4.45 21.96
C ILE A 74 -20.23 3.34 21.06
N LYS A 75 -19.89 2.08 21.34
CA LYS A 75 -20.36 0.88 20.62
C LYS A 75 -20.58 -0.27 21.61
N GLY A 76 -21.58 -1.12 21.36
CA GLY A 76 -21.80 -2.37 22.10
C GLY A 76 -22.62 -2.23 23.40
N ASN A 77 -23.68 -1.41 23.38
CA ASN A 77 -24.58 -1.18 24.53
C ASN A 77 -25.29 -2.44 25.04
N GLU A 78 -25.36 -3.49 24.22
CA GLU A 78 -25.89 -4.80 24.55
C GLU A 78 -24.92 -5.64 25.43
N TRP A 79 -23.62 -5.31 25.41
CA TRP A 79 -22.56 -6.07 26.11
C TRP A 79 -21.95 -5.31 27.29
N THR A 80 -22.14 -3.99 27.37
CA THR A 80 -21.64 -3.14 28.46
C THR A 80 -22.59 -2.00 28.77
N LYS A 81 -22.38 -1.30 29.89
CA LYS A 81 -23.18 -0.14 30.30
C LYS A 81 -22.36 0.89 31.05
N VAL A 82 -22.83 2.14 31.03
CA VAL A 82 -22.31 3.21 31.88
C VAL A 82 -22.34 2.78 33.35
N GLY A 83 -21.25 3.05 34.06
CA GLY A 83 -21.04 2.66 35.45
C GLY A 83 -20.42 1.26 35.64
N GLN A 84 -20.30 0.45 34.58
CA GLN A 84 -19.59 -0.83 34.66
C GLN A 84 -18.11 -0.62 35.01
N GLU A 85 -17.58 -1.49 35.87
CA GLU A 85 -16.17 -1.48 36.25
C GLU A 85 -15.39 -2.54 35.47
N ILE A 86 -14.26 -2.13 34.90
CA ILE A 86 -13.35 -2.95 34.09
C ILE A 86 -11.99 -2.92 34.78
N VAL A 87 -11.39 -4.09 34.99
CA VAL A 87 -10.04 -4.19 35.58
C VAL A 87 -9.05 -4.53 34.47
N GLN A 88 -8.04 -3.70 34.26
CA GLN A 88 -6.99 -3.91 33.25
C GLN A 88 -5.59 -3.64 33.81
N PRO A 89 -4.54 -4.26 33.23
CA PRO A 89 -3.16 -3.84 33.45
C PRO A 89 -3.00 -2.34 33.14
N TYR A 90 -2.31 -1.63 34.02
CA TYR A 90 -2.18 -0.17 33.93
C TYR A 90 -0.87 0.30 34.56
N TYR A 91 -0.06 1.01 33.77
CA TYR A 91 1.28 1.50 34.15
C TYR A 91 1.35 3.03 34.29
N GLY A 92 0.22 3.73 34.34
CA GLY A 92 0.19 5.19 34.45
C GLY A 92 0.07 5.71 35.88
N ASP A 93 0.03 7.03 36.02
CA ASP A 93 0.04 7.78 37.29
C ASP A 93 -1.26 7.69 38.14
N GLY A 94 -2.26 6.97 37.64
CA GLY A 94 -3.57 6.85 38.29
C GLY A 94 -4.42 8.12 38.27
N SER A 95 -4.11 9.11 37.42
CA SER A 95 -4.88 10.35 37.33
C SER A 95 -6.35 10.08 37.04
N LYS A 96 -7.22 10.55 37.94
CA LYS A 96 -8.69 10.43 37.85
C LYS A 96 -9.30 11.47 36.91
N GLU A 97 -8.52 12.50 36.56
CA GLU A 97 -8.91 13.58 35.65
C GLU A 97 -8.74 13.18 34.18
N ARG A 98 -7.98 12.11 33.91
CA ARG A 98 -7.81 11.58 32.56
C ARG A 98 -8.91 10.58 32.21
N THR A 99 -9.40 10.67 30.98
CA THR A 99 -10.31 9.68 30.38
C THR A 99 -9.51 8.73 29.50
N TYR A 100 -9.94 7.47 29.48
CA TYR A 100 -9.29 6.39 28.77
C TYR A 100 -10.25 5.78 27.77
N LEU A 101 -9.72 5.49 26.58
CA LEU A 101 -10.36 4.62 25.59
C LEU A 101 -10.05 3.17 25.95
N LEU A 102 -11.10 2.35 26.00
CA LEU A 102 -10.99 0.90 26.06
C LEU A 102 -11.87 0.28 24.99
N THR A 103 -11.36 -0.75 24.32
CA THR A 103 -12.07 -1.55 23.33
C THR A 103 -12.15 -3.00 23.80
N GLY A 104 -13.18 -3.74 23.38
CA GLY A 104 -13.38 -5.12 23.81
C GLY A 104 -13.94 -6.02 22.71
N THR A 105 -13.54 -7.29 22.73
CA THR A 105 -13.96 -8.35 21.79
C THR A 105 -14.46 -9.60 22.51
N ASP A 106 -15.09 -10.52 21.78
CA ASP A 106 -15.51 -11.86 22.24
C ASP A 106 -16.62 -11.87 23.30
N PRO A 107 -17.79 -11.28 23.03
CA PRO A 107 -18.95 -11.40 23.90
C PRO A 107 -19.38 -12.88 24.08
N PRO A 108 -19.94 -13.26 25.25
CA PRO A 108 -20.29 -12.38 26.37
C PRO A 108 -19.13 -12.12 27.35
N SER A 109 -17.98 -12.79 27.17
CA SER A 109 -16.83 -12.68 28.08
C SER A 109 -15.78 -11.76 27.48
N LEU A 110 -16.08 -10.46 27.49
CA LEU A 110 -15.28 -9.44 26.81
C LEU A 110 -13.80 -9.47 27.21
N MET A 111 -12.94 -9.59 26.20
CA MET A 111 -11.50 -9.39 26.29
C MET A 111 -11.19 -7.93 25.97
N TRP A 112 -10.72 -7.18 26.96
CA TRP A 112 -10.48 -5.74 26.82
C TRP A 112 -9.03 -5.42 26.45
N THR A 113 -8.85 -4.34 25.70
CA THR A 113 -7.54 -3.78 25.39
C THR A 113 -6.93 -3.02 26.57
N SER A 114 -5.62 -2.78 26.48
CA SER A 114 -4.92 -1.89 27.40
C SER A 114 -5.51 -0.48 27.32
N PRO A 115 -5.75 0.21 28.45
CA PRO A 115 -6.33 1.54 28.46
C PRO A 115 -5.45 2.58 27.76
N THR A 116 -6.00 3.29 26.78
CA THR A 116 -5.31 4.39 26.08
C THR A 116 -5.79 5.72 26.62
N GLY A 117 -4.91 6.50 27.24
CA GLY A 117 -5.25 7.81 27.78
C GLY A 117 -5.53 8.82 26.67
N LEU A 118 -6.61 9.61 26.82
CA LEU A 118 -7.03 10.62 25.85
C LEU A 118 -6.91 12.04 26.43
N SER A 119 -6.56 13.00 25.59
CA SER A 119 -6.77 14.43 25.83
C SER A 119 -8.28 14.77 25.79
N GLU A 120 -8.67 15.97 26.22
CA GLU A 120 -10.05 16.42 26.10
C GLU A 120 -10.52 16.48 24.63
N VAL A 121 -9.66 16.95 23.74
CA VAL A 121 -9.94 16.99 22.29
C VAL A 121 -10.03 15.58 21.70
N GLY A 122 -9.19 14.64 22.15
CA GLY A 122 -9.23 13.25 21.71
C GLY A 122 -10.48 12.49 22.17
N GLN A 123 -11.01 12.81 23.35
CA GLN A 123 -12.30 12.28 23.77
C GLN A 123 -13.42 12.71 22.82
N ASN A 124 -13.46 13.99 22.47
CA ASN A 124 -14.48 14.51 21.54
C ASN A 124 -14.31 13.91 20.14
N TYR A 125 -13.08 13.82 19.66
CA TYR A 125 -12.74 13.20 18.38
C TYR A 125 -13.27 11.77 18.26
N VAL A 126 -12.92 10.91 19.22
CA VAL A 126 -13.32 9.50 19.26
C VAL A 126 -14.85 9.34 19.29
N LYS A 127 -15.58 10.22 19.97
CA LYS A 127 -17.06 10.21 19.96
C LYS A 127 -17.61 10.51 18.58
N LEU A 128 -17.04 11.50 17.89
CA LEU A 128 -17.49 11.91 16.56
C LEU A 128 -17.29 10.81 15.51
N LEU A 129 -16.24 9.99 15.64
CA LEU A 129 -15.96 8.89 14.69
C LEU A 129 -17.14 7.94 14.48
N SER A 130 -17.89 7.64 15.55
CA SER A 130 -19.05 6.73 15.47
C SER A 130 -20.19 7.24 14.59
N GLY A 131 -20.28 8.57 14.41
CA GLY A 131 -21.30 9.23 13.60
C GLY A 131 -20.86 9.59 12.18
N LEU A 132 -19.59 9.34 11.82
CA LEU A 132 -19.10 9.69 10.49
C LEU A 132 -19.67 8.76 9.40
N PRO A 133 -19.85 9.29 8.17
CA PRO A 133 -20.11 8.46 7.00
C PRO A 133 -19.04 7.38 6.84
N LYS A 134 -19.45 6.22 6.31
CA LYS A 134 -18.52 5.12 5.98
C LYS A 134 -17.94 5.24 4.57
N ASP A 135 -18.37 6.23 3.80
CA ASP A 135 -17.86 6.55 2.47
C ASP A 135 -16.78 7.66 2.52
N VAL A 136 -16.21 7.98 1.36
CA VAL A 136 -15.09 8.92 1.21
C VAL A 136 -15.41 10.36 1.64
N SER A 137 -16.68 10.74 1.81
CA SER A 137 -17.05 12.09 2.29
C SER A 137 -16.54 12.37 3.70
N ARG A 138 -16.25 11.32 4.49
CA ARG A 138 -15.63 11.44 5.81
C ARG A 138 -14.26 12.13 5.78
N LEU A 139 -13.56 12.15 4.64
CA LEU A 139 -12.30 12.88 4.52
C LEU A 139 -12.46 14.39 4.69
N GLU A 140 -13.68 14.94 4.49
CA GLU A 140 -13.98 16.35 4.80
C GLU A 140 -13.83 16.62 6.31
N PHE A 141 -14.09 15.62 7.16
CA PHE A 141 -13.84 15.70 8.60
C PHE A 141 -12.34 15.54 8.92
N PHE A 142 -11.67 14.52 8.38
CA PHE A 142 -10.28 14.23 8.75
C PHE A 142 -9.30 15.33 8.31
N GLN A 143 -9.59 16.09 7.25
CA GLN A 143 -8.67 17.16 6.82
C GLN A 143 -8.47 18.24 7.89
N ASP A 144 -9.43 18.38 8.81
CA ASP A 144 -9.40 19.36 9.89
C ASP A 144 -8.43 18.97 11.01
N TYR A 145 -7.99 17.71 10.99
CA TYR A 145 -7.08 17.13 11.97
C TYR A 145 -5.70 16.83 11.39
N LEU A 146 -5.46 17.08 10.09
CA LEU A 146 -4.12 17.04 9.52
C LEU A 146 -3.24 18.11 10.19
N GLU A 147 -2.03 17.72 10.61
CA GLU A 147 -1.10 18.57 11.41
C GLU A 147 -1.72 19.14 12.71
N HIS A 148 -2.69 18.44 13.32
CA HIS A 148 -3.23 18.82 14.62
C HIS A 148 -2.17 18.68 15.74
N GLU A 149 -2.22 19.56 16.76
CA GLU A 149 -1.27 19.55 17.88
C GLU A 149 -1.31 18.27 18.73
N ASP A 150 -2.49 17.66 18.79
CA ASP A 150 -2.67 16.32 19.33
C ASP A 150 -2.22 15.29 18.28
N GLU A 151 -1.04 14.71 18.51
CA GLU A 151 -0.39 13.74 17.61
C GLU A 151 -1.28 12.52 17.32
N MET A 152 -2.15 12.12 18.24
CA MET A 152 -3.06 10.99 18.04
C MET A 152 -4.07 11.31 16.93
N LEU A 153 -4.62 12.52 16.94
CA LEU A 153 -5.60 12.99 15.94
C LEU A 153 -4.92 13.19 14.59
N ALA A 154 -3.74 13.83 14.59
CA ALA A 154 -2.97 14.06 13.37
C ALA A 154 -2.60 12.75 12.68
N ARG A 155 -2.18 11.74 13.45
CA ARG A 155 -1.83 10.43 12.92
C ARG A 155 -3.04 9.69 12.35
N ASP A 156 -4.15 9.63 13.09
CA ASP A 156 -5.36 8.94 12.63
C ASP A 156 -5.92 9.59 11.36
N ALA A 157 -5.97 10.92 11.31
CA ALA A 157 -6.37 11.67 10.13
C ALA A 157 -5.46 11.40 8.93
N TYR A 158 -4.14 11.39 9.12
CA TYR A 158 -3.19 11.02 8.07
C TYR A 158 -3.43 9.60 7.56
N ASP A 159 -3.64 8.63 8.46
CA ASP A 159 -3.84 7.23 8.09
C ASP A 159 -5.17 7.01 7.33
N GLU A 160 -6.23 7.75 7.66
CA GLU A 160 -7.51 7.77 6.91
C GLU A 160 -7.31 8.25 5.47
N PHE A 161 -6.53 9.32 5.26
CA PHE A 161 -6.17 9.77 3.91
C PHE A 161 -5.28 8.76 3.18
N ALA A 162 -4.24 8.26 3.86
CA ALA A 162 -3.24 7.39 3.27
C ALA A 162 -3.81 6.04 2.80
N LYS A 163 -4.80 5.52 3.50
CA LYS A 163 -5.54 4.29 3.12
C LYS A 163 -6.57 4.52 2.04
N THR A 164 -7.04 5.75 1.84
CA THR A 164 -8.06 6.03 0.83
C THR A 164 -7.45 5.88 -0.57
N PRO A 165 -8.05 5.06 -1.46
CA PRO A 165 -7.62 4.98 -2.85
C PRO A 165 -7.66 6.34 -3.54
N TYR A 166 -6.79 6.56 -4.53
CA TYR A 166 -6.62 7.86 -5.17
C TYR A 166 -7.94 8.46 -5.71
N ASP A 167 -8.81 7.65 -6.33
CA ASP A 167 -10.14 8.06 -6.81
C ASP A 167 -11.03 8.62 -5.68
N GLY A 168 -10.92 8.06 -4.48
CA GLY A 168 -11.62 8.54 -3.29
C GLY A 168 -11.11 9.90 -2.81
N VAL A 169 -9.79 10.13 -2.90
CA VAL A 169 -9.19 11.42 -2.56
C VAL A 169 -9.58 12.48 -3.62
N ILE A 170 -9.67 12.12 -4.90
CA ILE A 170 -10.17 13.01 -5.96
C ILE A 170 -11.59 13.51 -5.65
N ALA A 171 -12.45 12.66 -5.09
CA ALA A 171 -13.83 13.02 -4.75
C ALA A 171 -13.92 14.18 -3.75
N LEU A 172 -12.86 14.46 -2.98
CA LEU A 172 -12.79 15.58 -2.04
C LEU A 172 -12.41 16.91 -2.70
N LYS A 173 -12.07 16.95 -3.99
CA LYS A 173 -11.49 18.12 -4.68
C LYS A 173 -12.09 19.47 -4.31
N GLU A 174 -13.41 19.61 -4.41
CA GLU A 174 -14.14 20.88 -4.19
C GLU A 174 -14.18 21.30 -2.70
N LYS A 175 -13.75 20.42 -1.80
CA LYS A 175 -13.78 20.59 -0.34
C LYS A 175 -12.39 20.70 0.29
N MET A 176 -11.33 20.49 -0.49
CA MET A 176 -9.96 20.54 0.01
C MET A 176 -9.58 21.96 0.43
N LYS A 177 -8.96 22.08 1.60
CA LYS A 177 -8.40 23.33 2.14
C LYS A 177 -7.07 23.69 1.45
N HIS A 178 -7.15 24.15 0.20
CA HIS A 178 -6.01 24.52 -0.64
C HIS A 178 -4.92 25.32 0.10
N ASP A 179 -5.30 26.40 0.78
CA ASP A 179 -4.32 27.32 1.38
C ASP A 179 -3.56 26.70 2.56
N GLU A 180 -4.20 25.83 3.35
CA GLU A 180 -3.52 25.07 4.41
C GLU A 180 -2.57 24.02 3.82
N ILE A 181 -2.98 23.33 2.75
CA ILE A 181 -2.12 22.37 2.02
C ILE A 181 -0.85 23.07 1.52
N VAL A 182 -1.00 24.23 0.87
CA VAL A 182 0.13 25.02 0.36
C VAL A 182 1.04 25.49 1.51
N LYS A 183 0.46 25.88 2.65
CA LYS A 183 1.21 26.27 3.84
C LYS A 183 2.04 25.09 4.38
N TRP A 184 1.46 23.90 4.54
CA TRP A 184 2.18 22.71 5.01
C TRP A 184 3.25 22.23 4.04
N ILE A 185 3.03 22.34 2.73
CA ILE A 185 4.05 22.02 1.71
C ILE A 185 5.31 22.87 1.85
N LYS A 186 5.14 24.14 2.23
CA LYS A 186 6.23 25.12 2.40
C LYS A 186 6.89 25.05 3.77
N ASP A 187 6.33 24.30 4.70
CA ASP A 187 6.87 24.14 6.03
C ASP A 187 7.96 23.05 6.04
N PRO A 188 9.23 23.40 6.32
CA PRO A 188 10.33 22.44 6.32
C PRO A 188 10.29 21.45 7.50
N ASP A 189 9.46 21.71 8.52
CA ASP A 189 9.33 20.87 9.70
C ASP A 189 8.23 19.80 9.53
N VAL A 190 7.37 19.95 8.50
CA VAL A 190 6.40 18.90 8.14
C VAL A 190 7.14 17.65 7.64
N PRO A 191 6.85 16.45 8.18
CA PRO A 191 7.52 15.23 7.79
C PRO A 191 7.42 14.92 6.28
N PRO A 192 8.45 14.31 5.67
CA PRO A 192 8.43 13.97 4.24
C PRO A 192 7.26 13.06 3.82
N SER A 193 6.74 12.21 4.72
CA SER A 193 5.56 11.38 4.47
C SER A 193 4.28 12.22 4.35
N HIS A 194 4.12 13.22 5.22
CA HIS A 194 2.97 14.11 5.21
C HIS A 194 3.04 15.04 4.00
N ARG A 195 4.22 15.59 3.68
CA ARG A 195 4.41 16.41 2.47
C ARG A 195 4.02 15.66 1.19
N ARG A 196 4.26 14.35 1.10
CA ARG A 196 3.79 13.54 -0.05
C ARG A 196 2.27 13.51 -0.17
N LEU A 197 1.56 13.35 0.95
CA LEU A 197 0.10 13.44 0.95
C LEU A 197 -0.35 14.84 0.50
N TYR A 198 0.28 15.89 1.02
CA TYR A 198 -0.07 17.27 0.67
C TYR A 198 0.20 17.60 -0.80
N PHE A 199 1.30 17.13 -1.39
CA PHE A 199 1.52 17.24 -2.84
C PHE A 199 0.46 16.47 -3.64
N THR A 200 0.04 15.30 -3.16
CA THR A 200 -1.04 14.52 -3.80
C THR A 200 -2.35 15.31 -3.78
N MET A 201 -2.72 15.88 -2.62
CA MET A 201 -3.92 16.72 -2.48
C MET A 201 -3.83 18.00 -3.32
N LEU A 202 -2.67 18.67 -3.32
CA LEU A 202 -2.44 19.85 -4.16
C LEU A 202 -2.52 19.50 -5.65
N GLY A 203 -2.11 18.30 -6.06
CA GLY A 203 -2.29 17.85 -7.43
C GLY A 203 -3.77 17.76 -7.87
N ILE A 204 -4.68 17.58 -6.92
CA ILE A 204 -6.13 17.46 -7.14
C ILE A 204 -6.81 18.83 -7.11
N CYS A 205 -6.54 19.64 -6.09
CA CYS A 205 -7.18 20.94 -5.86
C CYS A 205 -6.37 22.16 -6.33
N GLY A 206 -5.15 21.94 -6.81
CA GLY A 206 -4.19 22.99 -7.13
C GLY A 206 -4.54 23.79 -8.36
N GLN A 207 -3.86 24.93 -8.47
CA GLN A 207 -4.10 25.98 -9.44
C GLN A 207 -2.82 26.30 -10.22
N LYS A 208 -2.96 27.10 -11.28
CA LYS A 208 -1.79 27.48 -12.11
C LYS A 208 -0.75 28.29 -11.33
N ASP A 209 -1.17 29.00 -10.30
CA ASP A 209 -0.28 29.85 -9.50
C ASP A 209 0.67 29.03 -8.61
N ASP A 210 0.33 27.77 -8.31
CA ASP A 210 1.18 26.86 -7.54
C ASP A 210 2.39 26.35 -8.33
N ILE A 211 2.30 26.34 -9.66
CA ILE A 211 3.33 25.76 -10.55
C ILE A 211 4.70 26.38 -10.25
N LYS A 212 4.79 27.70 -10.08
CA LYS A 212 6.06 28.38 -9.82
C LYS A 212 6.72 27.94 -8.52
N MET A 213 5.91 27.63 -7.50
CA MET A 213 6.41 27.11 -6.21
C MET A 213 6.99 25.71 -6.40
N LEU A 214 6.26 24.83 -7.09
CA LEU A 214 6.68 23.45 -7.35
C LEU A 214 7.97 23.42 -8.19
N GLU A 215 8.05 24.28 -9.22
CA GLU A 215 9.23 24.43 -10.05
C GLU A 215 10.46 24.87 -9.23
N ALA A 216 10.30 25.84 -8.34
CA ALA A 216 11.38 26.30 -7.47
C ALA A 216 11.88 25.18 -6.53
N MET A 217 10.96 24.39 -5.97
CA MET A 217 11.31 23.24 -5.12
C MET A 217 12.06 22.15 -5.91
N MET A 218 11.63 21.86 -7.14
CA MET A 218 12.29 20.88 -8.03
C MET A 218 13.74 21.28 -8.36
N GLU A 219 13.99 22.57 -8.56
CA GLU A 219 15.30 23.12 -8.91
C GLU A 219 16.23 23.37 -7.71
N SER A 220 15.69 23.31 -6.49
CA SER A 220 16.45 23.58 -5.26
C SER A 220 17.63 22.63 -5.07
N SER A 221 18.74 23.12 -4.53
CA SER A 221 19.82 22.23 -4.05
C SER A 221 19.58 21.73 -2.63
N ASP A 222 18.58 22.27 -1.93
CA ASP A 222 18.24 21.85 -0.56
C ASP A 222 17.42 20.55 -0.58
N ARG A 223 17.90 19.55 0.15
CA ARG A 223 17.22 18.24 0.29
C ARG A 223 15.95 18.34 1.10
N LYS A 224 15.82 19.30 2.01
CA LYS A 224 14.57 19.55 2.72
C LYS A 224 13.52 20.06 1.77
N GLU A 225 13.84 21.02 0.89
CA GLU A 225 12.88 21.53 -0.11
C GLU A 225 12.37 20.41 -1.04
N LYS A 226 13.25 19.48 -1.44
CA LYS A 226 12.90 18.29 -2.25
C LYS A 226 12.32 17.10 -1.47
N ALA A 227 12.01 17.24 -0.18
CA ALA A 227 11.44 16.11 0.56
C ALA A 227 10.09 15.71 -0.05
N GLY A 228 9.95 14.43 -0.41
CA GLY A 228 8.77 13.95 -1.15
C GLY A 228 8.80 14.25 -2.66
N LEU A 229 9.99 14.35 -3.26
CA LEU A 229 10.20 14.71 -4.67
C LEU A 229 9.31 13.92 -5.64
N ASP A 230 9.08 12.63 -5.41
CA ASP A 230 8.19 11.79 -6.20
C ASP A 230 6.77 12.37 -6.29
N ALA A 231 6.17 12.70 -5.15
CA ALA A 231 4.84 13.31 -5.10
C ALA A 231 4.85 14.76 -5.59
N LEU A 232 5.93 15.52 -5.33
CA LEU A 232 6.13 16.86 -5.89
C LEU A 232 6.11 16.86 -7.42
N LEU A 233 6.85 15.95 -8.05
CA LEU A 233 6.87 15.80 -9.51
C LEU A 233 5.52 15.33 -10.06
N ALA A 234 4.87 14.41 -9.37
CA ALA A 234 3.52 13.96 -9.73
C ALA A 234 2.51 15.12 -9.67
N CYS A 235 2.55 15.94 -8.62
CA CYS A 235 1.75 17.15 -8.45
C CYS A 235 2.00 18.16 -9.58
N TYR A 236 3.28 18.46 -9.85
CA TYR A 236 3.65 19.36 -10.95
C TYR A 236 3.11 18.88 -12.30
N LEU A 237 3.20 17.58 -12.60
CA LEU A 237 2.68 16.99 -13.84
C LEU A 237 1.14 16.95 -13.88
N LEU A 238 0.45 16.82 -12.75
CA LEU A 238 -1.01 16.97 -12.68
C LEU A 238 -1.45 18.39 -13.11
N LEU A 239 -0.72 19.42 -12.68
CA LEU A 239 -1.05 20.82 -12.99
C LEU A 239 -0.60 21.26 -14.39
N THR A 240 0.46 20.66 -14.93
CA THR A 240 1.06 21.06 -16.22
C THR A 240 0.75 20.14 -17.40
N GLY A 241 0.30 18.91 -17.12
CA GLY A 241 0.08 17.87 -18.13
C GLY A 241 1.35 17.52 -18.91
N GLU A 242 1.19 17.09 -20.16
CA GLU A 242 2.29 16.69 -21.05
C GLU A 242 3.40 17.74 -21.17
N LYS A 243 3.07 19.04 -21.11
CA LYS A 243 4.04 20.13 -21.24
C LYS A 243 5.09 20.11 -20.14
N GLY A 244 4.73 19.62 -18.95
CA GLY A 244 5.63 19.53 -17.82
C GLY A 244 6.71 18.46 -17.96
N LEU A 245 6.48 17.42 -18.78
CA LEU A 245 7.42 16.29 -18.93
C LEU A 245 8.81 16.75 -19.32
N SER A 246 8.91 17.70 -20.24
CA SER A 246 10.20 18.24 -20.70
C SER A 246 11.09 18.70 -19.53
N LYS A 247 10.52 19.38 -18.53
CA LYS A 247 11.26 19.86 -17.37
C LYS A 247 11.68 18.72 -16.45
N VAL A 248 10.80 17.74 -16.22
CA VAL A 248 11.11 16.54 -15.42
C VAL A 248 12.22 15.73 -16.08
N ASP A 249 12.14 15.56 -17.41
CA ASP A 249 13.13 14.86 -18.20
C ASP A 249 14.50 15.53 -18.10
N GLU A 250 14.56 16.85 -18.32
CA GLU A 250 15.83 17.60 -18.28
C GLU A 250 16.45 17.62 -16.89
N LEU A 251 15.66 17.74 -15.82
CA LEU A 251 16.19 17.80 -14.46
C LEU A 251 16.65 16.44 -13.93
N PHE A 252 15.92 15.36 -14.24
CA PHE A 252 16.06 14.10 -13.52
C PHE A 252 16.36 12.88 -14.39
N LEU A 253 15.74 12.74 -15.57
CA LEU A 253 15.88 11.52 -16.38
C LEU A 253 17.07 11.60 -17.34
N LYS A 254 17.18 12.69 -18.12
CA LYS A 254 18.30 12.95 -19.04
C LYS A 254 19.57 13.40 -18.32
N ASN A 255 19.43 14.08 -17.19
CA ASN A 255 20.56 14.64 -16.44
C ASN A 255 21.41 13.57 -15.76
N THR A 256 22.51 13.17 -16.40
CA THR A 256 23.45 12.15 -15.90
C THR A 256 24.10 12.49 -14.55
N LYS A 257 23.97 13.73 -14.07
CA LYS A 257 24.44 14.17 -12.75
C LYS A 257 23.37 14.12 -11.67
N ALA A 258 22.11 13.88 -12.03
CA ALA A 258 21.03 13.71 -11.06
C ALA A 258 21.33 12.51 -10.16
N GLU A 259 21.08 12.67 -8.86
CA GLU A 259 21.25 11.58 -7.90
C GLU A 259 20.31 10.42 -8.21
N TYR A 260 20.69 9.21 -7.79
CA TYR A 260 19.86 8.02 -7.92
C TYR A 260 18.46 8.23 -7.33
N ALA A 261 18.38 8.77 -6.11
CA ALA A 261 17.11 8.98 -5.41
C ALA A 261 16.19 9.97 -6.16
N ASP A 262 16.76 11.04 -6.73
CA ASP A 262 16.00 12.03 -7.50
C ASP A 262 15.52 11.44 -8.83
N THR A 263 16.38 10.67 -9.51
CA THR A 263 16.05 9.95 -10.75
C THR A 263 14.93 8.91 -10.52
N TYR A 264 15.04 8.14 -9.43
CA TYR A 264 14.03 7.16 -9.04
C TYR A 264 12.69 7.84 -8.68
N SER A 265 12.73 9.00 -8.02
CA SER A 265 11.54 9.79 -7.73
C SER A 265 10.81 10.24 -9.00
N ALA A 266 11.55 10.65 -10.03
CA ALA A 266 10.95 10.98 -11.33
C ALA A 266 10.31 9.75 -12.00
N ILE A 267 10.95 8.58 -11.96
CA ILE A 267 10.35 7.32 -12.47
C ILE A 267 9.04 7.02 -11.73
N MET A 268 9.00 7.17 -10.40
CA MET A 268 7.78 6.94 -9.60
C MET A 268 6.65 7.91 -9.97
N ALA A 269 6.97 9.19 -10.19
CA ALA A 269 5.99 10.16 -10.66
C ALA A 269 5.40 9.77 -12.03
N ILE A 270 6.25 9.35 -12.98
CA ILE A 270 5.81 8.89 -14.30
C ILE A 270 4.93 7.65 -14.21
N ARG A 271 5.29 6.68 -13.34
CA ARG A 271 4.46 5.49 -13.07
C ARG A 271 3.07 5.85 -12.60
N PHE A 272 2.97 6.72 -11.58
CA PHE A 272 1.70 7.19 -11.05
C PHE A 272 0.81 7.82 -12.13
N HIS A 273 1.38 8.61 -13.03
CA HIS A 273 0.63 9.17 -14.17
C HIS A 273 0.16 8.11 -15.16
N GLY A 274 0.96 7.05 -15.37
CA GLY A 274 0.64 5.95 -16.27
C GLY A 274 -0.36 4.92 -15.71
N THR A 275 -0.56 4.90 -14.39
CA THR A 275 -1.42 3.96 -13.67
C THR A 275 -2.69 4.60 -13.11
N ASP A 276 -2.52 5.65 -12.30
CA ASP A 276 -3.57 6.19 -11.44
C ASP A 276 -4.17 7.48 -12.01
N ALA A 277 -3.36 8.52 -12.21
CA ALA A 277 -3.85 9.86 -12.55
C ALA A 277 -4.37 10.02 -13.98
N LYS A 278 -3.75 9.37 -14.97
CA LYS A 278 -4.17 9.34 -16.38
C LYS A 278 -4.39 10.73 -17.03
N VAL A 279 -3.74 11.78 -16.51
CA VAL A 279 -3.79 13.15 -17.08
C VAL A 279 -2.88 13.29 -18.30
N ILE A 280 -1.91 12.40 -18.46
CA ILE A 280 -0.93 12.40 -19.55
C ILE A 280 -1.05 11.09 -20.33
N ASP A 281 -1.06 11.19 -21.66
CA ASP A 281 -1.09 10.02 -22.54
C ASP A 281 0.11 9.10 -22.28
N ARG A 282 -0.17 7.80 -22.16
CA ARG A 282 0.84 6.78 -21.84
C ARG A 282 2.01 6.78 -22.81
N ASP A 283 1.75 6.99 -24.09
CA ASP A 283 2.79 7.04 -25.13
C ASP A 283 3.80 8.15 -24.86
N LYS A 284 3.37 9.26 -24.24
CA LYS A 284 4.25 10.38 -23.86
C LYS A 284 5.09 10.04 -22.64
N LEU A 285 4.48 9.40 -21.65
CA LEU A 285 5.16 8.93 -20.44
C LEU A 285 6.24 7.89 -20.76
N VAL A 286 5.95 6.98 -21.69
CA VAL A 286 6.90 5.99 -22.21
C VAL A 286 8.14 6.69 -22.79
N LEU A 287 7.98 7.74 -23.59
CA LEU A 287 9.10 8.49 -24.17
C LEU A 287 10.03 9.07 -23.09
N SER A 288 9.48 9.58 -21.98
CA SER A 288 10.27 10.02 -20.83
C SER A 288 11.07 8.86 -20.22
N LEU A 289 10.46 7.69 -20.02
CA LEU A 289 11.15 6.51 -19.49
C LEU A 289 12.25 5.99 -20.42
N ARG A 290 12.10 6.11 -21.76
CA ARG A 290 13.14 5.69 -22.71
C ARG A 290 14.48 6.40 -22.46
N HIS A 291 14.50 7.60 -21.88
CA HIS A 291 15.76 8.29 -21.53
C HIS A 291 16.62 7.48 -20.56
N MET A 292 16.00 6.66 -19.70
CA MET A 292 16.72 5.80 -18.76
C MET A 292 17.52 4.69 -19.42
N LEU A 293 17.18 4.28 -20.66
CA LEU A 293 17.97 3.30 -21.42
C LEU A 293 19.34 3.84 -21.87
N ASN A 294 19.57 5.14 -21.70
CA ASN A 294 20.84 5.83 -21.94
C ASN A 294 21.54 6.24 -20.63
N ARG A 295 21.06 5.73 -19.48
CA ARG A 295 21.62 6.00 -18.15
C ARG A 295 22.36 4.77 -17.64
N PRO A 296 23.70 4.72 -17.76
CA PRO A 296 24.48 3.58 -17.30
C PRO A 296 24.14 3.20 -15.86
N ASN A 297 23.88 1.91 -15.65
CA ASN A 297 23.54 1.27 -14.38
C ASN A 297 22.12 1.54 -13.86
N LEU A 298 21.26 2.23 -14.63
CA LEU A 298 19.88 2.55 -14.26
C LEU A 298 18.87 2.10 -15.32
N GLU A 299 19.33 1.46 -16.40
CA GLU A 299 18.50 1.08 -17.53
C GLU A 299 17.41 0.09 -17.11
N ASP A 300 17.74 -0.83 -16.21
CA ASP A 300 16.87 -1.90 -15.73
C ASP A 300 15.64 -1.39 -14.98
N LEU A 301 15.73 -0.19 -14.38
CA LEU A 301 14.67 0.39 -13.55
C LEU A 301 13.35 0.58 -14.31
N VAL A 302 13.40 0.82 -15.62
CA VAL A 302 12.23 1.15 -16.44
C VAL A 302 11.80 0.04 -17.39
N ILE A 303 12.66 -0.96 -17.64
CA ILE A 303 12.35 -2.05 -18.60
C ILE A 303 11.02 -2.74 -18.25
N PRO A 304 10.68 -3.00 -16.97
CA PRO A 304 9.39 -3.57 -16.64
C PRO A 304 8.20 -2.68 -17.00
N ASP A 305 8.35 -1.36 -16.90
CA ASP A 305 7.30 -0.42 -17.27
C ASP A 305 7.14 -0.37 -18.79
N LEU A 306 8.23 -0.36 -19.55
CA LEU A 306 8.22 -0.42 -21.01
C LEU A 306 7.53 -1.70 -21.51
N ALA A 307 7.77 -2.85 -20.85
CA ALA A 307 7.07 -4.09 -21.14
C ALA A 307 5.58 -4.02 -20.79
N ARG A 308 5.23 -3.53 -19.60
CA ARG A 308 3.84 -3.41 -19.13
C ARG A 308 3.02 -2.45 -20.00
N TRP A 309 3.67 -1.43 -20.53
CA TRP A 309 3.05 -0.41 -21.38
C TRP A 309 3.22 -0.70 -22.87
N GLU A 310 3.66 -1.91 -23.20
CA GLU A 310 3.72 -2.43 -24.57
C GLU A 310 4.59 -1.59 -25.53
N ASP A 311 5.61 -0.94 -24.99
CA ASP A 311 6.57 -0.18 -25.79
C ASP A 311 7.54 -1.12 -26.50
N TRP A 312 7.12 -1.72 -27.62
CA TRP A 312 7.93 -2.71 -28.33
C TRP A 312 9.07 -2.11 -29.17
N GLU A 313 9.03 -0.81 -29.46
CA GLU A 313 9.99 -0.12 -30.34
C GLU A 313 11.42 -0.14 -29.80
N VAL A 314 11.60 -0.25 -28.47
CA VAL A 314 12.93 -0.25 -27.84
C VAL A 314 13.61 -1.62 -27.86
N MET A 315 12.96 -2.65 -28.42
CA MET A 315 13.50 -4.02 -28.45
C MET A 315 14.94 -4.10 -28.98
N PRO A 316 15.33 -3.45 -30.09
CA PRO A 316 16.71 -3.51 -30.58
C PRO A 316 17.72 -2.98 -29.56
N ARG A 317 17.36 -1.89 -28.86
CA ARG A 317 18.20 -1.29 -27.82
C ARG A 317 18.34 -2.21 -26.61
N LEU A 318 17.27 -2.88 -26.19
CA LEU A 318 17.30 -3.82 -25.07
C LEU A 318 18.16 -5.05 -25.38
N VAL A 319 18.08 -5.57 -26.60
CA VAL A 319 18.95 -6.67 -27.07
C VAL A 319 20.42 -6.24 -27.06
N GLU A 320 20.71 -5.00 -27.46
CA GLU A 320 22.07 -4.44 -27.39
C GLU A 320 22.56 -4.34 -25.93
N LEU A 321 21.74 -3.81 -25.02
CA LEU A 321 22.06 -3.72 -23.59
C LEU A 321 22.39 -5.09 -22.99
N PHE A 322 21.61 -6.13 -23.32
CA PHE A 322 21.91 -7.48 -22.86
C PHE A 322 23.29 -7.97 -23.33
N LYS A 323 23.59 -7.77 -24.62
CA LYS A 323 24.84 -8.23 -25.26
C LYS A 323 26.06 -7.50 -24.71
N ASN A 324 25.94 -6.20 -24.46
CA ASN A 324 27.02 -5.35 -23.98
C ASN A 324 27.18 -5.40 -22.46
N ALA A 325 26.20 -5.93 -21.72
CA ALA A 325 26.30 -6.07 -20.28
C ALA A 325 27.50 -6.94 -19.89
N ASP A 326 28.25 -6.46 -18.91
CA ASP A 326 29.38 -7.13 -18.27
C ASP A 326 29.00 -7.60 -16.84
N GLU A 327 29.99 -8.05 -16.06
CA GLU A 327 29.75 -8.48 -14.67
C GLU A 327 29.08 -7.39 -13.82
N LYS A 328 29.42 -6.12 -14.08
CA LYS A 328 28.94 -4.94 -13.35
C LYS A 328 27.69 -4.34 -13.94
N SER A 329 27.03 -4.97 -14.91
CA SER A 329 25.76 -4.51 -15.49
C SER A 329 24.82 -5.67 -15.82
N SER A 330 25.19 -6.89 -15.43
CA SER A 330 24.48 -8.14 -15.71
C SER A 330 23.05 -8.20 -15.16
N TRP A 331 22.68 -7.32 -14.23
CA TRP A 331 21.31 -7.23 -13.72
C TRP A 331 20.29 -6.80 -14.79
N VAL A 332 20.70 -6.06 -15.83
CA VAL A 332 19.81 -5.67 -16.95
C VAL A 332 19.32 -6.87 -17.76
N ARG A 333 20.06 -7.99 -17.74
CA ARG A 333 19.79 -9.16 -18.58
C ARG A 333 18.45 -9.82 -18.27
N VAL A 334 18.08 -9.97 -16.99
CA VAL A 334 16.83 -10.61 -16.59
C VAL A 334 15.60 -9.77 -16.99
N PRO A 335 15.54 -8.45 -16.69
CA PRO A 335 14.51 -7.55 -17.19
C PRO A 335 14.36 -7.58 -18.72
N VAL A 336 15.46 -7.56 -19.48
CA VAL A 336 15.40 -7.65 -20.95
C VAL A 336 14.72 -8.94 -21.40
N ILE A 337 15.08 -10.09 -20.82
CA ILE A 337 14.41 -11.36 -21.18
C ILE A 337 12.92 -11.33 -20.80
N ASN A 338 12.56 -10.78 -19.65
CA ASN A 338 11.15 -10.65 -19.26
C ASN A 338 10.37 -9.70 -20.16
N TYR A 339 10.99 -8.62 -20.65
CA TYR A 339 10.41 -7.77 -21.69
C TYR A 339 10.18 -8.56 -22.99
N LEU A 340 11.18 -9.31 -23.48
CA LEU A 340 11.06 -10.08 -24.71
C LEU A 340 9.97 -11.17 -24.58
N ARG A 341 9.84 -11.78 -23.40
CA ARG A 341 8.79 -12.77 -23.11
C ARG A 341 7.38 -12.17 -23.07
N ALA A 342 7.26 -10.89 -22.74
CA ALA A 342 5.99 -10.17 -22.77
C ALA A 342 5.64 -9.69 -24.18
N CYS A 343 6.64 -9.47 -25.03
CA CYS A 343 6.45 -8.98 -26.39
C CYS A 343 5.81 -10.07 -27.29
N PRO A 344 4.70 -9.77 -28.00
CA PRO A 344 4.01 -10.74 -28.85
C PRO A 344 4.67 -10.93 -30.24
N LEU A 345 5.69 -10.14 -30.57
CA LEU A 345 6.33 -10.18 -31.89
C LEU A 345 7.22 -11.44 -32.02
N PRO A 346 7.17 -12.17 -33.16
CA PRO A 346 7.98 -13.37 -33.36
C PRO A 346 9.49 -13.16 -33.17
N GLU A 347 9.98 -11.97 -33.55
CA GLU A 347 11.38 -11.56 -33.40
C GLU A 347 11.86 -11.63 -31.95
N ALA A 348 10.95 -11.47 -30.97
CA ALA A 348 11.30 -11.56 -29.56
C ALA A 348 11.74 -12.98 -29.16
N GLU A 349 11.09 -14.03 -29.70
CA GLU A 349 11.49 -15.42 -29.46
C GLU A 349 12.85 -15.73 -30.09
N GLU A 350 13.09 -15.23 -31.30
CA GLU A 350 14.39 -15.34 -31.98
C GLU A 350 15.51 -14.70 -31.16
N HIS A 351 15.25 -13.49 -30.62
CA HIS A 351 16.18 -12.82 -29.73
C HIS A 351 16.42 -13.60 -28.44
N ILE A 352 15.39 -14.13 -27.77
CA ILE A 352 15.58 -14.97 -26.57
C ILE A 352 16.48 -16.16 -26.89
N ALA A 353 16.26 -16.85 -28.02
CA ALA A 353 17.08 -17.99 -28.44
C ALA A 353 18.54 -17.60 -28.69
N ALA A 354 18.79 -16.42 -29.27
CA ALA A 354 20.13 -15.88 -29.47
C ALA A 354 20.80 -15.48 -28.14
N LEU A 355 20.09 -14.77 -27.27
CA LEU A 355 20.61 -14.28 -25.99
C LEU A 355 20.89 -15.43 -25.00
N LYS A 356 20.12 -16.53 -25.08
CA LYS A 356 20.38 -17.76 -24.29
C LYS A 356 21.76 -18.36 -24.56
N LYS A 357 22.32 -18.17 -25.75
CA LYS A 357 23.68 -18.64 -26.08
C LYS A 357 24.77 -17.78 -25.42
N ILE A 358 24.45 -16.56 -25.02
CA ILE A 358 25.37 -15.61 -24.39
C ILE A 358 25.33 -15.76 -22.87
N ASP A 359 24.13 -15.79 -22.29
CA ASP A 359 23.92 -15.96 -20.85
C ASP A 359 22.71 -16.88 -20.58
N PRO A 360 22.93 -18.20 -20.54
CA PRO A 360 21.86 -19.17 -20.29
C PRO A 360 21.28 -19.04 -18.87
N ASP A 361 22.07 -18.57 -17.90
CA ASP A 361 21.65 -18.44 -16.51
C ASP A 361 20.71 -17.24 -16.32
N ALA A 362 20.94 -16.12 -17.00
CA ALA A 362 19.98 -15.00 -17.02
C ALA A 362 18.63 -15.43 -17.62
N VAL A 363 18.63 -16.18 -18.73
CA VAL A 363 17.40 -16.69 -19.32
C VAL A 363 16.68 -17.65 -18.37
N LYS A 364 17.43 -18.56 -17.72
CA LYS A 364 16.88 -19.48 -16.73
C LYS A 364 16.27 -18.73 -15.53
N ARG A 365 16.96 -17.71 -14.99
CA ARG A 365 16.46 -16.87 -13.89
C ARG A 365 15.18 -16.14 -14.27
N ALA A 366 15.12 -15.58 -15.48
CA ALA A 366 13.90 -14.95 -15.98
C ALA A 366 12.74 -15.95 -16.03
N MET A 367 12.97 -17.20 -16.41
CA MET A 367 11.93 -18.24 -16.44
C MET A 367 11.40 -18.62 -15.05
N THR A 368 12.14 -18.40 -13.97
CA THR A 368 11.70 -18.70 -12.59
C THR A 368 10.55 -17.81 -12.12
N PHE A 369 10.56 -16.53 -12.50
CA PHE A 369 9.51 -15.58 -12.12
C PHE A 369 9.16 -14.70 -13.31
N PHE A 370 7.89 -14.72 -13.71
CA PHE A 370 7.41 -13.89 -14.81
C PHE A 370 6.45 -12.80 -14.30
N PRO A 371 6.90 -11.54 -14.24
CA PRO A 371 6.12 -10.45 -13.64
C PRO A 371 4.92 -9.99 -14.48
N PHE A 372 4.74 -10.52 -15.70
CA PHE A 372 3.70 -10.09 -16.65
C PHE A 372 2.71 -11.19 -17.03
N GLY A 373 2.84 -12.39 -16.44
CA GLY A 373 1.93 -13.50 -16.74
C GLY A 373 0.65 -13.41 -15.94
N LYS A 374 -0.50 -13.60 -16.59
CA LYS A 374 -1.59 -14.34 -15.95
C LYS A 374 -1.06 -15.77 -15.74
N GLU A 375 -1.24 -16.35 -14.55
CA GLU A 375 -1.05 -17.78 -14.38
C GLU A 375 -1.81 -18.47 -15.51
N LYS A 376 -1.10 -19.23 -16.34
CA LYS A 376 -1.78 -20.22 -17.16
C LYS A 376 -2.26 -21.26 -16.16
N ASP A 377 -3.55 -21.24 -15.84
CA ASP A 377 -4.22 -22.29 -15.09
C ASP A 377 -3.90 -23.64 -15.75
N ALA A 378 -2.87 -24.30 -15.23
CA ALA A 378 -2.51 -25.66 -15.60
C ALA A 378 -3.41 -26.68 -14.86
N ASP A 379 -4.37 -26.21 -14.06
CA ASP A 379 -5.35 -27.04 -13.36
C ASP A 379 -6.67 -27.23 -14.13
N GLY A 380 -7.01 -26.34 -15.08
CA GLY A 380 -8.27 -26.44 -15.84
C GLY A 380 -8.37 -27.65 -16.77
N LYS A 381 -7.25 -28.27 -17.17
CA LYS A 381 -7.27 -29.48 -18.00
C LYS A 381 -7.40 -30.78 -17.20
N LYS A 382 -7.08 -30.78 -15.90
CA LYS A 382 -7.25 -31.97 -15.05
C LYS A 382 -8.70 -32.11 -14.58
N GLU A 383 -9.37 -31.00 -14.30
CA GLU A 383 -10.78 -31.04 -13.88
C GLU A 383 -11.73 -31.53 -14.98
N GLU A 384 -11.51 -31.19 -16.25
CA GLU A 384 -12.32 -31.72 -17.36
C GLU A 384 -12.09 -33.22 -17.61
N GLU A 385 -10.85 -33.73 -17.46
CA GLU A 385 -10.57 -35.16 -17.60
C GLU A 385 -11.10 -36.00 -16.43
N ASP A 386 -11.09 -35.46 -15.20
CA ASP A 386 -11.63 -36.16 -14.03
C ASP A 386 -13.17 -36.11 -13.96
N LYS A 387 -13.81 -35.03 -14.43
CA LYS A 387 -15.29 -34.99 -14.60
C LYS A 387 -15.78 -35.98 -15.64
N ALA A 388 -15.10 -36.08 -16.79
CA ALA A 388 -15.47 -37.03 -17.83
C ALA A 388 -15.35 -38.50 -17.38
N LYS A 389 -14.41 -38.81 -16.48
CA LYS A 389 -14.25 -40.15 -15.89
C LYS A 389 -15.26 -40.45 -14.78
N THR A 390 -15.66 -39.46 -13.98
CA THR A 390 -16.65 -39.64 -12.92
C THR A 390 -18.07 -39.79 -13.47
N ASP A 391 -18.43 -39.04 -14.53
CA ASP A 391 -19.73 -39.16 -15.18
C ASP A 391 -19.89 -40.50 -15.94
N ALA A 392 -18.81 -41.03 -16.51
CA ALA A 392 -18.81 -42.35 -17.14
C ALA A 392 -18.93 -43.51 -16.13
N ALA A 393 -18.40 -43.34 -14.91
CA ALA A 393 -18.49 -44.34 -13.84
C ALA A 393 -19.90 -44.37 -13.20
N ALA A 394 -20.53 -43.21 -13.03
CA ALA A 394 -21.88 -43.09 -12.44
C ALA A 394 -23.00 -43.69 -13.32
N ALA A 395 -22.81 -43.77 -14.63
CA ALA A 395 -23.79 -44.36 -15.56
C ALA A 395 -23.82 -45.90 -15.58
N SER A 396 -22.89 -46.58 -14.88
CA SER A 396 -22.74 -48.05 -14.94
C SER A 396 -23.20 -48.80 -13.68
N VAL A 397 -23.78 -48.13 -12.69
CA VAL A 397 -24.27 -48.76 -11.46
C VAL A 397 -25.73 -48.37 -11.19
N VAL A 398 -26.65 -49.05 -11.88
CA VAL A 398 -28.05 -49.16 -11.44
C VAL A 398 -28.42 -50.65 -11.40
N PRO A 399 -28.46 -51.30 -10.23
CA PRO A 399 -29.04 -52.62 -10.10
C PRO A 399 -30.57 -52.52 -10.19
N SER A 400 -31.14 -53.26 -11.13
CA SER A 400 -32.57 -53.59 -11.20
C SER A 400 -33.06 -54.13 -9.87
N LEU A 401 -34.25 -53.74 -9.41
CA LEU A 401 -35.13 -54.62 -8.64
C LEU A 401 -36.55 -54.04 -8.51
N ILE A 402 -37.51 -54.92 -8.84
CA ILE A 402 -38.95 -54.97 -8.48
C ILE A 402 -39.94 -54.58 -9.59
N ASP A 403 -40.40 -55.63 -10.30
CA ASP A 403 -41.74 -55.75 -10.89
C ASP A 403 -42.78 -56.08 -9.81
N PRO A 404 -44.04 -55.67 -9.98
CA PRO A 404 -45.19 -56.37 -9.44
C PRO A 404 -45.99 -57.07 -10.55
N THR A 405 -46.28 -58.35 -10.31
CA THR A 405 -47.26 -59.26 -10.98
C THR A 405 -47.03 -59.67 -12.42
#